data_AF-A0A3B6SG09-F1
#
_entry.id   AF-A0A3B6SG09-F1
#
_cell.length_a   1.000
_cell.length_b   1.000
_cell.length_c   1.000
_cell.angle_alpha   90.00
_cell.angle_beta   90.00
_cell.angle_gamma   90.00
#
_symmetry.space_group_name_H-M   'P 1'
#
loop_
_entity.id
_entity.type
_entity.pdbx_description
1 polymer ?
#
loop_
_entity_poly.entity_id
_entity_poly.type
_entity_poly.pdbx_seq_one_letter_code
_entity_poly.pdbx_strand_id
1 'polypeptide(L)'
;MEWLNEYEKLVIRMDTPKVVIDNAVCPTATLVQVDSARKRGVLLEAVQVLADLDLSINKAYISSDGRWFMDVFHVTDRLGRKLTDDSVITYIQQSIGTWNGPSKPAALDGLTVLELTGADRTGLISEVFAVLADMSCSVVDARAWSHRGRLACLVYLRHEDVCAASVERIEARLAPLLRGDSEASGGAVAAVSAGSIAHADRRLHQLMYASRDQERAFPTPLVSVESWAERGYSVVTVQCPDRPKLLYDVVCTLTDMDYLVFHGTIDTNAGQARQEFYIRHTDGSPIRSEAEMQRVSQCLQDAIERRSFEGVRLELCTPDRPGLLSDVTRTFRENGLLVAQAEVSTKGDMATNVFYVTGTTAGQAVQQNAIEAVREKVGVDCLVVEEHRPQLYQKARGQDDRDDRNGAGIGLFYLGNLVKRNLYNLGLIKSCS
;
A
#
# COMPACT_ATOMS: atom_id res chain seq x y z
N MET A 1 -22.77 -7.32 33.43
CA MET A 1 -21.35 -7.67 33.21
C MET A 1 -21.28 -9.19 33.20
N GLU A 2 -21.28 -9.79 32.02
CA GLU A 2 -20.97 -11.22 31.89
C GLU A 2 -19.47 -11.38 32.06
N TRP A 3 -19.05 -12.21 33.03
CA TRP A 3 -17.65 -12.52 33.25
C TRP A 3 -17.22 -13.59 32.26
N LEU A 4 -16.24 -13.27 31.40
CA LEU A 4 -15.62 -14.26 30.51
C LEU A 4 -15.01 -15.40 31.33
N ASN A 5 -15.29 -16.65 30.96
CA ASN A 5 -14.70 -17.82 31.60
C ASN A 5 -13.21 -17.93 31.20
N GLU A 6 -12.39 -18.62 32.01
CA GLU A 6 -10.95 -18.83 31.77
C GLU A 6 -10.65 -19.45 30.40
N TYR A 7 -11.56 -20.29 29.88
CA TYR A 7 -11.46 -20.83 28.52
C TYR A 7 -11.58 -19.74 27.45
N GLU A 8 -12.55 -18.83 27.60
CA GLU A 8 -12.76 -17.71 26.66
C GLU A 8 -11.58 -16.73 26.72
N LYS A 9 -11.05 -16.47 27.92
CA LYS A 9 -9.82 -15.66 28.09
C LYS A 9 -8.62 -16.31 27.39
N LEU A 10 -8.51 -17.64 27.44
CA LEU A 10 -7.43 -18.39 26.81
C LEU A 10 -7.56 -18.40 25.28
N VAL A 11 -8.77 -18.58 24.75
CA VAL A 11 -9.05 -18.45 23.31
C VAL A 11 -8.74 -17.05 22.81
N ILE A 12 -9.19 -16.00 23.52
CA ILE A 12 -8.86 -14.61 23.19
C ILE A 12 -7.35 -14.44 23.16
N ARG A 13 -6.61 -14.87 24.19
CA ARG A 13 -5.14 -14.77 24.24
C ARG A 13 -4.44 -15.51 23.10
N MET A 14 -4.99 -16.61 22.61
CA MET A 14 -4.42 -17.37 21.49
C MET A 14 -4.71 -16.69 20.14
N ASP A 15 -5.90 -16.13 19.98
CA ASP A 15 -6.32 -15.43 18.76
C ASP A 15 -5.80 -13.98 18.68
N THR A 16 -5.34 -13.40 19.80
CA THR A 16 -4.65 -12.11 19.82
C THR A 16 -3.24 -12.26 19.24
N PRO A 17 -2.90 -11.52 18.16
CA PRO A 17 -1.55 -11.56 17.61
C PRO A 17 -0.51 -11.11 18.63
N LYS A 18 0.58 -11.86 18.76
CA LYS A 18 1.76 -11.46 19.51
C LYS A 18 2.76 -10.86 18.55
N VAL A 19 3.17 -9.63 18.81
CA VAL A 19 4.17 -8.93 18.00
C VAL A 19 5.49 -8.79 18.75
N VAL A 20 6.56 -9.29 18.14
CA VAL A 20 7.92 -9.17 18.63
C VAL A 20 8.71 -8.31 17.65
N ILE A 21 9.28 -7.22 18.15
CA ILE A 21 10.12 -6.32 17.35
C ILE A 21 11.55 -6.44 17.84
N ASP A 22 12.47 -6.81 16.94
CA ASP A 22 13.87 -7.07 17.26
C ASP A 22 14.78 -6.22 16.37
N ASN A 23 15.61 -5.38 17.00
CA ASN A 23 16.55 -4.51 16.32
C ASN A 23 18.01 -4.98 16.44
N ALA A 24 18.27 -6.20 16.90
CA ALA A 24 19.60 -6.79 17.06
C ALA A 24 19.90 -7.89 16.03
N VAL A 25 18.89 -8.65 15.59
CA VAL A 25 19.07 -9.82 14.72
C VAL A 25 19.64 -9.48 13.33
N CYS A 26 19.15 -8.42 12.70
CA CYS A 26 19.61 -7.97 11.39
C CYS A 26 20.35 -6.63 11.52
N PRO A 27 21.55 -6.45 10.94
CA PRO A 27 22.29 -5.18 11.06
C PRO A 27 21.62 -4.03 10.29
N THR A 28 20.89 -4.32 9.22
CA THR A 28 20.38 -3.30 8.28
C THR A 28 18.89 -3.05 8.36
N ALA A 29 18.12 -3.90 9.06
CA ALA A 29 16.67 -3.77 9.17
C ALA A 29 16.19 -4.13 10.57
N THR A 30 15.04 -3.59 10.94
CA THR A 30 14.32 -4.01 12.15
C THR A 30 13.46 -5.22 11.80
N LEU A 31 13.47 -6.26 12.64
CA LEU A 31 12.62 -7.43 12.47
C LEU A 31 11.29 -7.18 13.16
N VAL A 32 10.18 -7.36 12.45
CA VAL A 32 8.83 -7.40 13.02
C VAL A 32 8.29 -8.81 12.81
N GLN A 33 8.16 -9.57 13.88
CA GLN A 33 7.57 -10.90 13.89
C GLN A 33 6.16 -10.83 14.47
N VAL A 34 5.19 -11.38 13.74
CA VAL A 34 3.79 -11.46 14.11
C VAL A 34 3.40 -12.93 14.21
N ASP A 35 3.02 -13.34 15.41
CA ASP A 35 2.56 -14.69 15.72
C ASP A 35 1.07 -14.67 16.07
N SER A 36 0.25 -15.55 15.50
CA SER A 36 -1.18 -15.59 15.84
C SER A 36 -1.80 -16.96 15.60
N ALA A 37 -2.76 -17.38 16.44
CA ALA A 37 -3.62 -18.52 16.14
C ALA A 37 -4.86 -18.14 15.31
N ARG A 38 -5.05 -16.83 15.03
CA ARG A 38 -6.23 -16.32 14.32
C ARG A 38 -6.24 -16.82 12.89
N LYS A 39 -7.36 -17.43 12.50
CA LYS A 39 -7.49 -18.14 11.23
C LYS A 39 -7.40 -17.26 9.98
N ARG A 40 -7.71 -15.96 10.05
CA ARG A 40 -7.81 -15.07 8.87
C ARG A 40 -7.46 -13.62 9.21
N GLY A 41 -6.93 -12.89 8.23
CA GLY A 41 -6.81 -11.42 8.25
C GLY A 41 -5.48 -10.88 8.79
N VAL A 42 -4.78 -11.62 9.65
CA VAL A 42 -3.57 -11.13 10.35
C VAL A 42 -2.49 -10.62 9.42
N LEU A 43 -2.21 -11.36 8.33
CA LEU A 43 -1.23 -10.93 7.33
C LEU A 43 -1.59 -9.55 6.76
N LEU A 44 -2.81 -9.40 6.24
CA LEU A 44 -3.27 -8.15 5.64
C LEU A 44 -3.24 -7.01 6.67
N GLU A 45 -3.70 -7.26 7.90
CA GLU A 45 -3.67 -6.29 9.01
C GLU A 45 -2.24 -5.83 9.31
N ALA A 46 -1.29 -6.76 9.41
CA ALA A 46 0.10 -6.44 9.65
C ALA A 46 0.71 -5.62 8.51
N VAL A 47 0.51 -6.04 7.24
CA VAL A 47 1.06 -5.29 6.10
C VAL A 47 0.38 -3.92 5.95
N GLN A 48 -0.89 -3.79 6.33
CA GLN A 48 -1.60 -2.51 6.40
C GLN A 48 -0.97 -1.54 7.39
N VAL A 49 -0.75 -1.97 8.64
CA VAL A 49 -0.13 -1.13 9.67
C VAL A 49 1.27 -0.67 9.23
N LEU A 50 2.06 -1.58 8.64
CA LEU A 50 3.40 -1.23 8.14
C LEU A 50 3.33 -0.26 6.96
N ALA A 51 2.35 -0.42 6.06
CA ALA A 51 2.14 0.47 4.92
C ALA A 51 1.64 1.86 5.34
N ASP A 52 0.76 1.96 6.34
CA ASP A 52 0.23 3.23 6.86
C ASP A 52 1.32 4.07 7.57
N LEU A 53 2.36 3.40 8.09
CA LEU A 53 3.57 4.05 8.64
C LEU A 53 4.63 4.33 7.57
N ASP A 54 4.33 4.03 6.30
CA ASP A 54 5.24 4.14 5.15
C ASP A 54 6.59 3.44 5.36
N LEU A 55 6.55 2.28 6.00
CA LEU A 55 7.72 1.43 6.19
C LEU A 55 7.96 0.56 4.96
N SER A 56 9.24 0.40 4.61
CA SER A 56 9.67 -0.46 3.50
C SER A 56 9.92 -1.87 4.00
N ILE A 57 9.36 -2.87 3.31
CA ILE A 57 9.54 -4.29 3.62
C ILE A 57 10.50 -4.87 2.57
N ASN A 58 11.77 -4.98 2.93
CA ASN A 58 12.81 -5.45 2.00
C ASN A 58 12.86 -6.98 1.91
N LYS A 59 12.37 -7.66 2.94
CA LYS A 59 12.35 -9.11 3.02
C LYS A 59 11.26 -9.58 3.96
N ALA A 60 10.51 -10.61 3.59
CA ALA A 60 9.54 -11.20 4.49
C ALA A 60 9.35 -12.70 4.28
N TYR A 61 8.94 -13.37 5.34
CA TYR A 61 8.60 -14.78 5.37
C TYR A 61 7.22 -14.93 5.98
N ILE A 62 6.29 -15.49 5.19
CA ILE A 62 4.91 -15.72 5.60
C ILE A 62 4.73 -17.21 5.78
N SER A 63 4.19 -17.65 6.92
CA SER A 63 4.01 -19.07 7.18
C SER A 63 2.80 -19.36 8.04
N SER A 64 1.98 -20.31 7.60
CA SER A 64 0.86 -20.86 8.35
C SER A 64 0.91 -22.38 8.30
N ASP A 65 0.84 -23.02 9.47
CA ASP A 65 0.71 -24.46 9.60
C ASP A 65 -0.77 -24.92 9.70
N GLY A 66 -1.71 -24.00 9.46
CA GLY A 66 -3.15 -24.19 9.54
C GLY A 66 -3.76 -23.92 10.92
N ARG A 67 -2.95 -23.83 11.99
CA ARG A 67 -3.40 -23.45 13.34
C ARG A 67 -2.67 -22.24 13.90
N TRP A 68 -1.43 -22.02 13.47
CA TRP A 68 -0.57 -20.93 13.87
C TRP A 68 -0.02 -20.24 12.62
N PHE A 69 0.06 -18.92 12.70
CA PHE A 69 0.65 -18.03 11.72
C PHE A 69 1.89 -17.40 12.33
N MET A 70 2.97 -17.39 11.58
CA MET A 70 4.22 -16.73 11.93
C MET A 70 4.71 -15.98 10.71
N ASP A 71 4.53 -14.67 10.74
CA ASP A 71 4.94 -13.76 9.69
C ASP A 71 6.12 -12.92 10.18
N VAL A 72 7.17 -12.83 9.39
CA VAL A 72 8.41 -12.12 9.75
C VAL A 72 8.72 -11.11 8.66
N PHE A 73 8.79 -9.83 9.04
CA PHE A 73 9.07 -8.72 8.14
C PHE A 73 10.40 -8.04 8.51
N HIS A 74 11.25 -7.80 7.53
CA HIS A 74 12.45 -6.98 7.67
C HIS A 74 12.10 -5.57 7.20
N VAL A 75 11.88 -4.68 8.16
CA VAL A 75 11.36 -3.34 7.93
C VAL A 75 12.44 -2.28 8.09
N THR A 76 12.35 -1.24 7.26
CA THR A 76 13.14 -0.02 7.38
C THR A 76 12.24 1.20 7.24
N ASP A 77 12.70 2.36 7.73
CA ASP A 77 12.09 3.63 7.36
C ASP A 77 12.29 3.94 5.87
N ARG A 78 11.69 5.03 5.40
CA ARG A 78 11.81 5.50 4.00
C ARG A 78 13.25 5.78 3.56
N LEU A 79 14.14 6.08 4.50
CA LEU A 79 15.55 6.33 4.24
C LEU A 79 16.41 5.05 4.28
N GLY A 80 15.79 3.88 4.45
CA GLY A 80 16.47 2.59 4.50
C GLY A 80 17.13 2.30 5.86
N ARG A 81 16.77 3.05 6.90
CA ARG A 81 17.33 2.90 8.25
C ARG A 81 16.41 2.06 9.12
N LYS A 82 17.00 1.52 10.20
CA LYS A 82 16.25 0.78 11.21
C LYS A 82 15.30 1.70 11.97
N LEU A 83 14.21 1.12 12.47
CA LEU A 83 13.33 1.81 13.39
C LEU A 83 14.06 2.01 14.71
N THR A 84 14.11 3.26 15.16
CA THR A 84 14.74 3.66 16.43
C THR A 84 13.80 4.48 17.30
N ASP A 85 12.68 4.93 16.74
CA ASP A 85 11.64 5.65 17.46
C ASP A 85 10.75 4.66 18.22
N ASP A 86 10.86 4.68 19.55
CA ASP A 86 10.07 3.83 20.44
C ASP A 86 8.56 4.07 20.30
N SER A 87 8.12 5.27 19.89
CA SER A 87 6.70 5.55 19.68
C SER A 87 6.15 4.80 18.47
N VAL A 88 6.91 4.71 17.39
CA VAL A 88 6.56 3.92 16.19
C VAL A 88 6.55 2.43 16.53
N ILE A 89 7.57 1.95 17.23
CA ILE A 89 7.67 0.54 17.67
C ILE A 89 6.47 0.17 18.55
N THR A 90 6.16 1.00 19.54
CA THR A 90 5.01 0.80 20.44
C THR A 90 3.70 0.81 19.68
N TYR A 91 3.55 1.73 18.72
CA TYR A 91 2.36 1.80 17.87
C TYR A 91 2.19 0.53 17.03
N ILE A 92 3.25 0.00 16.41
CA ILE A 92 3.18 -1.27 15.65
C ILE A 92 2.72 -2.41 16.56
N GLN A 93 3.32 -2.53 17.75
CA GLN A 93 2.96 -3.57 18.72
C GLN A 93 1.50 -3.48 19.15
N GLN A 94 1.00 -2.26 19.39
CA GLN A 94 -0.38 -2.04 19.80
C GLN A 94 -1.35 -2.27 18.64
N SER A 95 -1.11 -1.65 17.47
CA SER A 95 -2.03 -1.71 16.33
C SER A 95 -2.22 -3.12 15.80
N ILE A 96 -1.15 -3.93 15.75
CA ILE A 96 -1.27 -5.33 15.33
C ILE A 96 -1.68 -6.23 16.52
N GLY A 97 -1.11 -6.00 17.70
CA GLY A 97 -1.28 -6.87 18.86
C GLY A 97 -2.55 -6.67 19.68
N THR A 98 -3.32 -5.60 19.44
CA THR A 98 -4.61 -5.35 20.10
C THR A 98 -5.80 -5.40 19.15
N TRP A 99 -5.56 -5.72 17.88
CA TRP A 99 -6.59 -5.67 16.85
C TRP A 99 -7.69 -6.72 17.09
N ASN A 100 -8.87 -6.27 17.51
CA ASN A 100 -10.07 -7.10 17.72
C ASN A 100 -11.16 -6.88 16.64
N GLY A 101 -10.77 -6.42 15.45
CA GLY A 101 -11.66 -5.99 14.37
C GLY A 101 -11.29 -4.59 13.87
N PRO A 102 -11.95 -4.04 12.82
CA PRO A 102 -11.67 -2.71 12.31
C PRO A 102 -11.81 -1.69 13.44
N SER A 103 -10.68 -1.31 14.05
CA SER A 103 -10.67 -0.32 15.10
C SER A 103 -10.89 1.02 14.43
N LYS A 104 -12.07 1.60 14.68
CA LYS A 104 -12.44 2.95 14.30
C LYS A 104 -11.27 3.89 14.64
N PRO A 105 -10.62 4.54 13.66
CA PRO A 105 -9.59 5.52 13.98
C PRO A 105 -10.26 6.61 14.80
N ALA A 106 -9.86 6.80 16.07
CA ALA A 106 -10.49 7.78 16.96
C ALA A 106 -10.48 9.21 16.38
N ALA A 107 -9.58 9.47 15.43
CA ALA A 107 -9.44 10.74 14.71
C ALA A 107 -10.49 10.98 13.60
N LEU A 108 -11.25 9.96 13.18
CA LEU A 108 -12.21 10.05 12.07
C LEU A 108 -13.68 10.01 12.53
N ASP A 109 -13.92 10.01 13.84
CA ASP A 109 -15.27 10.04 14.40
C ASP A 109 -15.96 11.37 14.11
N GLY A 110 -17.12 11.30 13.45
CA GLY A 110 -17.86 12.49 13.04
C GLY A 110 -17.30 13.17 11.78
N LEU A 111 -16.75 12.40 10.84
CA LEU A 111 -16.45 12.87 9.49
C LEU A 111 -17.38 12.21 8.46
N THR A 112 -17.70 12.97 7.41
CA THR A 112 -18.39 12.47 6.21
C THR A 112 -17.35 12.23 5.13
N VAL A 113 -17.41 11.08 4.46
CA VAL A 113 -16.49 10.76 3.37
C VAL A 113 -17.22 10.80 2.04
N LEU A 114 -16.65 11.53 1.09
CA LEU A 114 -17.08 11.50 -0.30
C LEU A 114 -16.22 10.48 -1.05
N GLU A 115 -16.85 9.44 -1.59
CA GLU A 115 -16.26 8.52 -2.54
C GLU A 115 -16.55 9.03 -3.95
N LEU A 116 -15.50 9.39 -4.68
CA LEU A 116 -15.56 9.91 -6.03
C LEU A 116 -14.93 8.89 -6.98
N THR A 117 -15.64 8.50 -8.02
CA THR A 117 -15.08 7.73 -9.13
C THR A 117 -15.50 8.33 -10.46
N GLY A 118 -14.66 8.25 -11.48
CA GLY A 118 -15.01 8.77 -12.79
C GLY A 118 -13.89 8.68 -13.81
N ALA A 119 -14.17 9.18 -15.01
CA ALA A 119 -13.14 9.38 -16.02
C ALA A 119 -12.19 10.51 -15.56
N ASP A 120 -10.90 10.22 -15.47
CA ASP A 120 -9.91 11.23 -15.14
C ASP A 120 -9.56 12.08 -16.37
N ARG A 121 -9.32 13.37 -16.10
CA ARG A 121 -8.85 14.33 -17.10
C ARG A 121 -7.98 15.38 -16.45
N THR A 122 -7.15 16.01 -17.26
CA THR A 122 -6.29 17.12 -16.85
C THR A 122 -7.08 18.16 -16.06
N GLY A 123 -6.68 18.39 -14.81
CA GLY A 123 -7.26 19.40 -13.93
C GLY A 123 -8.49 18.96 -13.13
N LEU A 124 -8.96 17.71 -13.26
CA LEU A 124 -10.14 17.23 -12.54
C LEU A 124 -10.00 17.37 -11.01
N ILE A 125 -8.88 16.91 -10.44
CA ILE A 125 -8.61 17.04 -8.99
C ILE A 125 -8.66 18.52 -8.54
N SER A 126 -8.15 19.44 -9.36
CA SER A 126 -8.20 20.88 -9.06
C SER A 126 -9.63 21.43 -9.07
N GLU A 127 -10.46 20.97 -10.01
CA GLU A 127 -11.87 21.35 -10.08
C GLU A 127 -12.68 20.78 -8.91
N VAL A 128 -12.42 19.53 -8.51
CA VAL A 128 -13.03 18.93 -7.30
C VAL A 128 -12.72 19.79 -6.07
N PHE A 129 -11.45 20.10 -5.81
CA PHE A 129 -11.10 20.93 -4.66
C PHE A 129 -11.59 22.38 -4.78
N ALA A 130 -11.74 22.91 -6.00
CA ALA A 130 -12.35 24.22 -6.21
C ALA A 130 -13.84 24.23 -5.84
N VAL A 131 -14.61 23.20 -6.21
CA VAL A 131 -16.01 23.06 -5.82
C VAL A 131 -16.14 22.95 -4.31
N LEU A 132 -15.31 22.13 -3.67
CA LEU A 132 -15.34 21.99 -2.20
C LEU A 132 -14.98 23.30 -1.49
N ALA A 133 -14.02 24.06 -2.02
CA ALA A 133 -13.66 25.37 -1.49
C ALA A 133 -14.77 26.42 -1.68
N ASP A 134 -15.40 26.48 -2.86
CA ASP A 134 -16.56 27.36 -3.15
C ASP A 134 -17.73 27.08 -2.20
N MET A 135 -17.92 25.81 -1.85
CA MET A 135 -18.93 25.37 -0.89
C MET A 135 -18.51 25.52 0.58
N SER A 136 -17.34 26.09 0.85
CA SER A 136 -16.78 26.27 2.19
C SER A 136 -16.65 24.95 2.98
N CYS A 137 -16.41 23.83 2.31
CA CYS A 137 -16.19 22.54 2.96
C CYS A 137 -14.74 22.44 3.49
N SER A 138 -14.57 22.14 4.78
CA SER A 138 -13.24 21.83 5.34
C SER A 138 -12.84 20.38 5.03
N VAL A 139 -11.77 20.21 4.25
CA VAL A 139 -11.16 18.91 3.96
C VAL A 139 -10.14 18.61 5.06
N VAL A 140 -10.35 17.51 5.79
CA VAL A 140 -9.48 17.06 6.88
C VAL A 140 -8.43 16.08 6.38
N ASP A 141 -8.84 15.18 5.48
CA ASP A 141 -8.01 14.17 4.84
C ASP A 141 -8.54 13.97 3.42
N ALA A 142 -7.67 13.65 2.46
CA ALA A 142 -8.09 13.16 1.16
C ALA A 142 -7.03 12.23 0.56
N ARG A 143 -7.49 11.20 -0.16
CA ARG A 143 -6.64 10.34 -0.96
C ARG A 143 -7.20 10.22 -2.37
N ALA A 144 -6.39 10.52 -3.39
CA ALA A 144 -6.82 10.46 -4.78
C ALA A 144 -5.81 9.68 -5.62
N TRP A 145 -6.29 8.74 -6.44
CA TRP A 145 -5.49 8.00 -7.41
C TRP A 145 -6.02 8.23 -8.82
N SER A 146 -5.12 8.47 -9.76
CA SER A 146 -5.39 8.45 -11.19
C SER A 146 -4.63 7.31 -11.86
N HIS A 147 -5.33 6.51 -12.64
CA HIS A 147 -4.73 5.41 -13.41
C HIS A 147 -5.52 5.15 -14.69
N ARG A 148 -4.82 5.06 -15.83
CA ARG A 148 -5.39 4.78 -17.16
C ARG A 148 -6.63 5.64 -17.49
N GLY A 149 -6.57 6.95 -17.18
CA GLY A 149 -7.67 7.87 -17.45
C GLY A 149 -8.90 7.68 -16.55
N ARG A 150 -8.72 7.10 -15.36
CA ARG A 150 -9.76 6.96 -14.32
C ARG A 150 -9.27 7.56 -13.02
N LEU A 151 -10.20 8.19 -12.30
CA LEU A 151 -9.98 8.78 -10.98
C LEU A 151 -10.76 7.96 -9.94
N ALA A 152 -10.12 7.67 -8.81
CA ALA A 152 -10.79 7.31 -7.57
C ALA A 152 -10.28 8.23 -6.46
N CYS A 153 -11.19 8.82 -5.69
CA CYS A 153 -10.84 9.75 -4.63
C CYS A 153 -11.73 9.54 -3.41
N LEU A 154 -11.12 9.62 -2.23
CA LEU A 154 -11.78 9.67 -0.93
C LEU A 154 -11.50 11.03 -0.33
N VAL A 155 -12.54 11.79 0.03
CA VAL A 155 -12.39 13.10 0.67
C VAL A 155 -13.13 13.10 2.00
N TYR A 156 -12.42 13.33 3.10
CA TYR A 156 -12.95 13.37 4.45
C TYR A 156 -13.26 14.81 4.84
N LEU A 157 -14.54 15.08 5.08
CA LEU A 157 -15.08 16.39 5.44
C LEU A 157 -15.49 16.43 6.91
N ARG A 158 -15.33 17.59 7.55
CA ARG A 158 -15.79 17.83 8.93
C ARG A 158 -17.33 17.88 8.98
N HIS A 159 -17.94 17.14 9.92
CA HIS A 159 -19.41 17.04 10.02
C HIS A 159 -20.11 18.38 10.33
N GLU A 160 -19.42 19.33 10.98
CA GLU A 160 -19.96 20.67 11.24
C GLU A 160 -20.30 21.45 9.94
N ASP A 161 -19.64 21.10 8.83
CA ASP A 161 -19.87 21.70 7.51
C ASP A 161 -20.92 20.93 6.67
N VAL A 162 -21.38 19.78 7.17
CA VAL A 162 -22.12 18.80 6.36
C VAL A 162 -23.44 18.38 7.01
N CYS A 163 -24.54 18.94 6.50
CA CYS A 163 -25.90 18.44 6.75
C CYS A 163 -26.40 17.64 5.54
N ALA A 164 -27.46 16.83 5.68
CA ALA A 164 -27.98 16.02 4.56
C ALA A 164 -28.27 16.86 3.30
N ALA A 165 -28.80 18.07 3.47
CA ALA A 165 -29.06 19.00 2.37
C ALA A 165 -27.79 19.60 1.74
N SER A 166 -26.68 19.70 2.47
CA SER A 166 -25.41 20.14 1.90
C SER A 166 -24.74 19.00 1.11
N VAL A 167 -24.86 17.75 1.56
CA VAL A 167 -24.39 16.57 0.81
C VAL A 167 -25.03 16.49 -0.57
N GLU A 168 -26.37 16.54 -0.67
CA GLU A 168 -27.06 16.49 -1.98
C GLU A 168 -26.59 17.61 -2.92
N ARG A 169 -26.29 18.80 -2.38
CA ARG A 169 -25.75 19.93 -3.14
C ARG A 169 -24.31 19.68 -3.59
N ILE A 170 -23.46 19.10 -2.75
CA ILE A 170 -22.09 18.70 -3.11
C ILE A 170 -22.14 17.66 -4.23
N GLU A 171 -22.93 16.60 -4.06
CA GLU A 171 -23.09 15.53 -5.04
C GLU A 171 -23.58 16.06 -6.38
N ALA A 172 -24.59 16.94 -6.36
CA ALA A 172 -25.11 17.58 -7.58
C ALA A 172 -24.08 18.45 -8.31
N ARG A 173 -23.11 19.05 -7.60
CA ARG A 173 -22.05 19.88 -8.18
C ARG A 173 -20.85 19.06 -8.66
N LEU A 174 -20.54 17.94 -8.00
CA LEU A 174 -19.42 17.06 -8.35
C LEU A 174 -19.79 16.03 -9.41
N ALA A 175 -21.01 15.51 -9.43
CA ALA A 175 -21.41 14.47 -10.38
C ALA A 175 -21.19 14.86 -11.86
N PRO A 176 -21.46 16.10 -12.32
CA PRO A 176 -21.17 16.51 -13.69
C PRO A 176 -19.67 16.53 -14.03
N LEU A 177 -18.78 16.71 -13.04
CA LEU A 177 -17.34 16.72 -13.27
C LEU A 177 -16.78 15.32 -13.54
N LEU A 178 -17.42 14.29 -12.96
CA LEU A 178 -16.97 12.89 -12.99
C LEU A 178 -17.62 12.07 -14.11
N ARG A 179 -18.76 12.53 -14.64
CA ARG A 179 -19.35 12.00 -15.87
C ARG A 179 -18.46 12.46 -17.04
N GLY A 180 -17.63 11.55 -17.55
CA GLY A 180 -16.85 11.81 -18.76
C GLY A 180 -17.74 11.99 -20.00
N ASP A 181 -17.11 12.15 -21.18
CA ASP A 181 -17.81 12.37 -22.45
C ASP A 181 -18.64 11.17 -22.96
N SER A 182 -18.57 10.02 -22.28
CA SER A 182 -19.31 8.80 -22.63
C SER A 182 -20.24 8.38 -21.49
N GLU A 183 -21.53 8.18 -21.79
CA GLU A 183 -22.53 7.66 -20.85
C GLU A 183 -22.17 6.29 -20.24
N ALA A 184 -21.22 5.56 -20.84
CA ALA A 184 -20.71 4.29 -20.32
C ALA A 184 -19.69 4.44 -19.18
N SER A 185 -19.06 5.61 -19.03
CA SER A 185 -18.11 5.88 -17.96
C SER A 185 -18.86 6.39 -16.73
N GLY A 186 -19.39 5.45 -15.95
CA GLY A 186 -20.24 5.65 -14.77
C GLY A 186 -19.55 6.38 -13.62
N GLY A 187 -19.30 7.68 -13.79
CA GLY A 187 -18.82 8.55 -12.73
C GLY A 187 -19.85 8.64 -11.60
N ALA A 188 -19.40 8.42 -10.37
CA ALA A 188 -20.25 8.38 -9.19
C ALA A 188 -19.67 9.25 -8.07
N VAL A 189 -20.58 9.86 -7.31
CA VAL A 189 -20.30 10.49 -6.03
C VAL A 189 -21.19 9.78 -5.02
N ALA A 190 -20.61 9.33 -3.92
CA ALA A 190 -21.37 8.80 -2.80
C ALA A 190 -20.83 9.34 -1.48
N ALA A 191 -21.70 9.92 -0.66
CA ALA A 191 -21.38 10.24 0.72
C ALA A 191 -21.61 9.04 1.65
N VAL A 192 -20.59 8.66 2.40
CA VAL A 192 -20.63 7.59 3.40
C VAL A 192 -20.09 8.09 4.74
N SER A 193 -20.41 7.40 5.83
CA SER A 193 -19.82 7.70 7.13
C SER A 193 -18.34 7.29 7.13
N ALA A 194 -17.43 8.10 7.68
CA ALA A 194 -16.02 7.71 7.77
C ALA A 194 -15.80 6.38 8.50
N GLY A 195 -16.68 6.03 9.45
CA GLY A 195 -16.62 4.76 10.16
C GLY A 195 -16.89 3.52 9.29
N SER A 196 -17.45 3.66 8.08
CA SER A 196 -17.62 2.52 7.16
C SER A 196 -16.35 2.22 6.35
N ILE A 197 -15.38 3.12 6.33
CA ILE A 197 -14.11 2.93 5.62
C ILE A 197 -13.07 2.44 6.62
N ALA A 198 -12.80 1.14 6.59
CA ALA A 198 -11.78 0.56 7.47
C ALA A 198 -10.36 1.05 7.11
N HIS A 199 -10.03 1.08 5.81
CA HIS A 199 -8.72 1.52 5.31
C HIS A 199 -8.86 2.23 3.96
N ALA A 200 -8.39 3.47 3.87
CA ALA A 200 -8.55 4.33 2.70
C ALA A 200 -7.89 3.73 1.44
N ASP A 201 -6.66 3.22 1.55
CA ASP A 201 -5.95 2.61 0.42
C ASP A 201 -6.64 1.36 -0.09
N ARG A 202 -7.16 0.51 0.81
CA ARG A 202 -7.94 -0.68 0.43
C ARG A 202 -9.21 -0.28 -0.29
N ARG A 203 -9.89 0.76 0.21
CA ARG A 203 -11.12 1.26 -0.40
C ARG A 203 -10.86 1.84 -1.80
N LEU A 204 -9.75 2.55 -2.00
CA LEU A 204 -9.35 3.02 -3.33
C LEU A 204 -9.04 1.87 -4.30
N HIS A 205 -8.39 0.79 -3.82
CA HIS A 205 -8.23 -0.44 -4.60
C HIS A 205 -9.58 -0.98 -5.09
N GLN A 206 -10.56 -1.07 -4.19
CA GLN A 206 -11.91 -1.57 -4.50
C GLN A 206 -12.65 -0.66 -5.51
N LEU A 207 -12.57 0.65 -5.33
CA LEU A 207 -13.19 1.63 -6.24
C LEU A 207 -12.59 1.55 -7.65
N MET A 208 -11.26 1.39 -7.75
CA MET A 208 -10.56 1.21 -9.03
C MET A 208 -10.75 -0.19 -9.64
N TYR A 209 -11.09 -1.19 -8.83
CA TYR A 209 -11.39 -2.55 -9.32
C TYR A 209 -12.75 -2.62 -10.00
N ALA A 210 -13.76 -1.92 -9.48
CA ALA A 210 -15.16 -2.03 -9.89
C ALA A 210 -15.46 -1.52 -11.31
N SER A 211 -14.53 -0.85 -11.99
CA SER A 211 -14.79 -0.23 -13.29
C SER A 211 -13.65 -0.54 -14.28
N ARG A 212 -13.87 -1.57 -15.10
CA ARG A 212 -12.92 -2.01 -16.15
C ARG A 212 -13.28 -1.35 -17.47
N ASP A 213 -12.36 -0.60 -18.06
CA ASP A 213 -12.28 -0.48 -19.52
C ASP A 213 -10.84 -0.19 -20.00
N GLN A 214 -10.51 -0.97 -21.03
CA GLN A 214 -9.48 -0.92 -22.07
C GLN A 214 -7.97 -1.01 -21.77
N GLU A 215 -7.39 -1.98 -22.49
CA GLU A 215 -6.00 -2.42 -22.54
C GLU A 215 -5.07 -1.41 -23.22
N ARG A 216 -3.95 -1.07 -22.58
CA ARG A 216 -2.71 -0.66 -23.26
C ARG A 216 -1.49 -1.12 -22.46
N ALA A 217 -0.48 -1.57 -23.20
CA ALA A 217 0.74 -2.19 -22.70
C ALA A 217 1.74 -1.15 -22.15
N PHE A 218 1.89 -1.16 -20.83
CA PHE A 218 3.06 -0.64 -20.12
C PHE A 218 4.08 -1.79 -19.93
N PRO A 219 5.32 -1.56 -19.50
CA PRO A 219 6.16 -2.65 -19.01
C PRO A 219 5.46 -3.29 -17.80
N THR A 220 4.78 -4.40 -18.06
CA THR A 220 3.91 -5.06 -17.10
C THR A 220 4.76 -5.73 -16.02
N PRO A 221 4.37 -5.64 -14.74
CA PRO A 221 4.97 -6.47 -13.72
C PRO A 221 4.77 -7.94 -14.12
N LEU A 222 5.83 -8.73 -14.02
CA LEU A 222 5.78 -10.14 -14.39
C LEU A 222 5.03 -10.87 -13.28
N VAL A 223 3.78 -11.24 -13.56
CA VAL A 223 2.95 -12.03 -12.66
C VAL A 223 2.66 -13.37 -13.29
N SER A 224 3.15 -14.45 -12.67
CA SER A 224 2.81 -15.82 -13.04
C SER A 224 1.94 -16.45 -11.97
N VAL A 225 0.98 -17.27 -12.42
CA VAL A 225 0.08 -18.03 -11.56
C VAL A 225 0.14 -19.48 -12.01
N GLU A 226 0.51 -20.37 -11.10
CA GLU A 226 0.60 -21.80 -11.36
C GLU A 226 -0.33 -22.56 -10.43
N SER A 227 -1.14 -23.48 -10.95
CA SER A 227 -1.94 -24.37 -10.10
C SER A 227 -1.18 -25.63 -9.80
N TRP A 228 -1.03 -25.92 -8.51
CA TRP A 228 -0.45 -27.15 -7.99
C TRP A 228 -1.57 -27.98 -7.37
N ALA A 229 -2.56 -28.33 -8.20
CA ALA A 229 -3.80 -28.96 -7.78
C ALA A 229 -3.59 -30.24 -6.95
N GLU A 230 -2.57 -31.04 -7.29
CA GLU A 230 -2.18 -32.26 -6.55
C GLU A 230 -1.78 -31.97 -5.10
N ARG A 231 -1.24 -30.78 -4.83
CA ARG A 231 -0.88 -30.32 -3.48
C ARG A 231 -1.95 -29.43 -2.85
N GLY A 232 -3.05 -29.19 -3.55
CA GLY A 232 -4.20 -28.42 -3.08
C GLY A 232 -3.91 -26.92 -2.91
N TYR A 233 -2.98 -26.33 -3.65
CA TYR A 233 -2.73 -24.88 -3.63
C TYR A 233 -2.31 -24.35 -5.01
N SER A 234 -2.24 -23.03 -5.14
CA SER A 234 -1.67 -22.34 -6.29
C SER A 234 -0.51 -21.45 -5.86
N VAL A 235 0.46 -21.24 -6.75
CA VAL A 235 1.62 -20.38 -6.51
C VAL A 235 1.50 -19.15 -7.39
N VAL A 236 1.61 -17.98 -6.78
CA VAL A 236 1.68 -16.69 -7.47
C VAL A 236 3.08 -16.16 -7.32
N THR A 237 3.74 -15.85 -8.44
CA THR A 237 5.04 -15.17 -8.42
C THR A 237 4.87 -13.79 -9.02
N VAL A 238 5.30 -12.76 -8.29
CA VAL A 238 5.34 -11.37 -8.72
C VAL A 238 6.79 -10.93 -8.81
N GLN A 239 7.18 -10.38 -9.96
CA GLN A 239 8.50 -9.79 -10.16
C GLN A 239 8.36 -8.42 -10.85
N CYS A 240 8.85 -7.39 -10.18
CA CYS A 240 8.77 -6.00 -10.65
C CYS A 240 9.81 -5.12 -9.93
N PRO A 241 10.02 -3.86 -10.39
CA PRO A 241 10.74 -2.87 -9.60
C PRO A 241 10.10 -2.73 -8.20
N ASP A 242 10.93 -2.73 -7.17
CA ASP A 242 10.45 -2.58 -5.81
C ASP A 242 9.99 -1.14 -5.55
N ARG A 243 8.96 -1.00 -4.71
CA ARG A 243 8.41 0.28 -4.30
C ARG A 243 7.72 0.18 -2.95
N PRO A 244 7.56 1.31 -2.23
CA PRO A 244 6.76 1.36 -1.02
C PRO A 244 5.36 0.75 -1.24
N LYS A 245 4.88 0.04 -0.22
CA LYS A 245 3.54 -0.59 -0.16
C LYS A 245 3.29 -1.70 -1.20
N LEU A 246 4.30 -2.18 -1.93
CA LEU A 246 4.13 -3.26 -2.91
C LEU A 246 3.53 -4.54 -2.31
N LEU A 247 4.09 -5.03 -1.19
CA LEU A 247 3.55 -6.22 -0.50
C LEU A 247 2.10 -6.03 -0.07
N TYR A 248 1.75 -4.84 0.40
CA TYR A 248 0.38 -4.51 0.79
C TYR A 248 -0.56 -4.60 -0.42
N ASP A 249 -0.20 -4.00 -1.56
CA ASP A 249 -1.05 -4.02 -2.75
C ASP A 249 -1.30 -5.47 -3.25
N VAL A 250 -0.27 -6.33 -3.21
CA VAL A 250 -0.40 -7.74 -3.61
C VAL A 250 -1.29 -8.52 -2.65
N VAL A 251 -1.02 -8.45 -1.34
CA VAL A 251 -1.81 -9.16 -0.32
C VAL A 251 -3.26 -8.66 -0.27
N CYS A 252 -3.47 -7.35 -0.40
CA CYS A 252 -4.78 -6.73 -0.45
C CYS A 252 -5.57 -7.24 -1.66
N THR A 253 -4.96 -7.26 -2.84
CA THR A 253 -5.59 -7.77 -4.06
C THR A 253 -5.97 -9.24 -3.94
N LEU A 254 -5.06 -10.08 -3.45
CA LEU A 254 -5.35 -11.50 -3.22
C LEU A 254 -6.50 -11.69 -2.22
N THR A 255 -6.50 -10.92 -1.14
CA THR A 255 -7.56 -10.98 -0.12
C THR A 255 -8.91 -10.52 -0.66
N ASP A 256 -8.95 -9.43 -1.42
CA ASP A 256 -10.18 -8.90 -2.04
C ASP A 256 -10.72 -9.82 -3.16
N MET A 257 -9.88 -10.71 -3.69
CA MET A 257 -10.26 -11.77 -4.61
C MET A 257 -10.60 -13.10 -3.91
N ASP A 258 -10.80 -13.09 -2.58
CA ASP A 258 -11.11 -14.26 -1.75
C ASP A 258 -10.04 -15.37 -1.75
N TYR A 259 -8.76 -14.98 -1.87
CA TYR A 259 -7.62 -15.86 -1.67
C TYR A 259 -6.95 -15.66 -0.30
N LEU A 260 -6.59 -16.77 0.33
CA LEU A 260 -5.78 -16.84 1.54
C LEU A 260 -4.33 -17.13 1.16
N VAL A 261 -3.41 -16.26 1.57
CA VAL A 261 -1.97 -16.54 1.57
C VAL A 261 -1.62 -17.32 2.85
N PHE A 262 -1.08 -18.52 2.69
CA PHE A 262 -0.66 -19.36 3.84
C PHE A 262 0.86 -19.60 3.88
N HIS A 263 1.55 -19.38 2.77
CA HIS A 263 3.01 -19.32 2.74
C HIS A 263 3.46 -18.27 1.75
N GLY A 264 4.61 -17.65 1.99
CA GLY A 264 5.18 -16.71 1.04
C GLY A 264 6.58 -16.28 1.39
N THR A 265 7.32 -15.90 0.37
CA THR A 265 8.67 -15.35 0.48
C THR A 265 8.77 -14.07 -0.31
N ILE A 266 9.26 -13.03 0.33
CA ILE A 266 9.45 -11.71 -0.25
C ILE A 266 10.94 -11.38 -0.15
N ASP A 267 11.54 -11.01 -1.26
CA ASP A 267 12.93 -10.61 -1.34
C ASP A 267 13.07 -9.41 -2.28
N THR A 268 13.66 -8.33 -1.78
CA THR A 268 14.08 -7.19 -2.59
C THR A 268 15.59 -7.21 -2.76
N ASN A 269 16.03 -7.25 -4.02
CA ASN A 269 17.44 -7.15 -4.38
C ASN A 269 17.66 -6.09 -5.46
N ALA A 270 18.58 -5.15 -5.20
CA ALA A 270 18.96 -4.10 -6.15
C ALA A 270 17.79 -3.32 -6.77
N GLY A 271 16.75 -3.04 -5.97
CA GLY A 271 15.55 -2.32 -6.42
C GLY A 271 14.59 -3.17 -7.26
N GLN A 272 14.77 -4.48 -7.31
CA GLN A 272 13.82 -5.44 -7.87
C GLN A 272 13.22 -6.27 -6.74
N ALA A 273 11.89 -6.35 -6.69
CA ALA A 273 11.16 -7.22 -5.79
C ALA A 273 10.83 -8.53 -6.49
N ARG A 274 11.03 -9.63 -5.76
CA ARG A 274 10.48 -10.95 -6.10
C ARG A 274 9.64 -11.43 -4.91
N GLN A 275 8.37 -11.68 -5.17
CA GLN A 275 7.43 -12.16 -4.17
C GLN A 275 6.78 -13.44 -4.66
N GLU A 276 6.88 -14.50 -3.86
CA GLU A 276 6.28 -15.80 -4.15
C GLU A 276 5.25 -16.10 -3.06
N PHE A 277 4.00 -16.35 -3.46
CA PHE A 277 2.89 -16.61 -2.55
C PHE A 277 2.23 -17.94 -2.86
N TYR A 278 1.95 -18.69 -1.81
CA TYR A 278 1.21 -19.94 -1.85
C TYR A 278 -0.19 -19.62 -1.37
N ILE A 279 -1.15 -19.76 -2.27
CA ILE A 279 -2.52 -19.32 -2.08
C ILE A 279 -3.52 -20.46 -2.23
N ARG A 280 -4.66 -20.29 -1.57
CA ARG A 280 -5.88 -21.09 -1.77
C ARG A 280 -7.06 -20.15 -1.73
N HIS A 281 -8.17 -20.54 -2.32
CA HIS A 281 -9.44 -19.90 -2.04
C HIS A 281 -9.77 -19.96 -0.54
N THR A 282 -10.65 -19.07 -0.08
CA THR A 282 -11.18 -19.12 1.29
C THR A 282 -11.89 -20.42 1.63
N ASP A 283 -12.35 -21.19 0.64
CA ASP A 283 -12.91 -22.54 0.80
C ASP A 283 -11.84 -23.66 0.89
N GLY A 284 -10.56 -23.31 0.71
CA GLY A 284 -9.41 -24.21 0.75
C GLY A 284 -9.03 -24.84 -0.60
N SER A 285 -9.74 -24.55 -1.69
CA SER A 285 -9.43 -25.08 -3.01
C SER A 285 -8.31 -24.30 -3.74
N PRO A 286 -7.54 -24.94 -4.64
CA PRO A 286 -6.62 -24.24 -5.54
C PRO A 286 -7.38 -23.60 -6.73
N ILE A 287 -6.73 -22.70 -7.46
CA ILE A 287 -7.21 -22.19 -8.75
C ILE A 287 -7.34 -23.35 -9.74
N ARG A 288 -8.47 -23.45 -10.43
CA ARG A 288 -8.77 -24.61 -11.31
C ARG A 288 -8.83 -24.27 -12.80
N SER A 289 -9.04 -23.01 -13.15
CA SER A 289 -9.27 -22.62 -14.54
C SER A 289 -8.24 -21.59 -15.03
N GLU A 290 -7.86 -21.70 -16.29
CA GLU A 290 -6.96 -20.75 -16.94
C GLU A 290 -7.54 -19.33 -16.92
N ALA A 291 -8.85 -19.19 -17.13
CA ALA A 291 -9.54 -17.91 -17.08
C ALA A 291 -9.43 -17.26 -15.68
N GLU A 292 -9.40 -18.05 -14.61
CA GLU A 292 -9.20 -17.57 -13.25
C GLU A 292 -7.74 -17.16 -13.01
N MET A 293 -6.77 -17.96 -13.46
CA MET A 293 -5.35 -17.59 -13.42
C MET A 293 -5.11 -16.26 -14.12
N GLN A 294 -5.66 -16.10 -15.33
CA GLN A 294 -5.55 -14.86 -16.10
C GLN A 294 -6.20 -13.69 -15.38
N ARG A 295 -7.35 -13.90 -14.72
CA ARG A 295 -7.98 -12.86 -13.88
C ARG A 295 -7.07 -12.46 -12.73
N VAL A 296 -6.53 -13.41 -11.96
CA VAL A 296 -5.63 -13.13 -10.83
C VAL A 296 -4.38 -12.38 -11.30
N SER A 297 -3.75 -12.84 -12.39
CA SER A 297 -2.58 -12.18 -12.96
C SER A 297 -2.90 -10.73 -13.35
N GLN A 298 -3.97 -10.51 -14.11
CA GLN A 298 -4.38 -9.15 -14.53
C GLN A 298 -4.70 -8.24 -13.35
N CYS A 299 -5.43 -8.74 -12.34
CA CYS A 299 -5.78 -7.95 -11.15
C CYS A 299 -4.53 -7.51 -10.39
N LEU A 300 -3.56 -8.42 -10.23
CA LEU A 300 -2.28 -8.10 -9.58
C LEU A 300 -1.47 -7.11 -10.41
N GLN A 301 -1.41 -7.29 -11.73
CA GLN A 301 -0.73 -6.35 -12.62
C GLN A 301 -1.33 -4.96 -12.51
N ASP A 302 -2.65 -4.84 -12.64
CA ASP A 302 -3.34 -3.56 -12.51
C ASP A 302 -3.13 -2.94 -11.12
N ALA A 303 -3.22 -3.72 -10.04
CA ALA A 303 -2.99 -3.24 -8.68
C ALA A 303 -1.57 -2.71 -8.47
N ILE A 304 -0.57 -3.38 -9.04
CA ILE A 304 0.83 -2.97 -8.95
C ILE A 304 1.07 -1.70 -9.77
N GLU A 305 0.55 -1.64 -10.99
CA GLU A 305 0.73 -0.51 -11.92
C GLU A 305 0.03 0.76 -11.45
N ARG A 306 -1.14 0.66 -10.82
CA ARG A 306 -1.87 1.82 -10.25
C ARG A 306 -1.05 2.67 -9.29
N ARG A 307 -0.02 2.08 -8.68
CA ARG A 307 0.87 2.72 -7.70
C ARG A 307 2.34 2.74 -8.15
N SER A 308 2.61 2.34 -9.39
CA SER A 308 3.94 2.39 -9.99
C SER A 308 4.09 3.71 -10.75
N PHE A 309 4.51 4.77 -10.06
CA PHE A 309 4.61 6.10 -10.66
C PHE A 309 6.03 6.39 -11.12
N GLU A 310 6.18 6.73 -12.41
CA GLU A 310 7.38 7.38 -12.96
C GLU A 310 7.29 8.92 -12.81
N GLY A 311 6.83 9.39 -11.64
CA GLY A 311 6.52 10.79 -11.37
C GLY A 311 7.47 11.45 -10.38
N VAL A 312 7.32 12.76 -10.20
CA VAL A 312 8.02 13.54 -9.17
C VAL A 312 7.17 13.57 -7.91
N ARG A 313 7.78 13.30 -6.76
CA ARG A 313 7.12 13.40 -5.46
C ARG A 313 7.32 14.80 -4.88
N LEU A 314 6.22 15.46 -4.56
CA LEU A 314 6.17 16.79 -3.98
C LEU A 314 5.53 16.70 -2.59
N GLU A 315 6.24 17.19 -1.57
CA GLU A 315 5.72 17.32 -0.22
C GLU A 315 5.44 18.78 0.10
N LEU A 316 4.20 19.08 0.44
CA LEU A 316 3.75 20.39 0.89
C LEU A 316 3.57 20.38 2.41
N CYS A 317 4.28 21.25 3.12
CA CYS A 317 4.08 21.53 4.53
C CYS A 317 3.87 23.04 4.72
N THR A 318 2.66 23.46 5.08
CA THR A 318 2.30 24.89 5.23
C THR A 318 1.17 25.05 6.23
N PRO A 319 1.02 26.22 6.89
CA PRO A 319 -0.21 26.54 7.59
C PRO A 319 -1.42 26.36 6.67
N ASP A 320 -2.44 25.67 7.18
CA ASP A 320 -3.66 25.39 6.46
C ASP A 320 -4.53 26.65 6.33
N ARG A 321 -5.26 26.75 5.22
CA ARG A 321 -6.18 27.86 4.96
C ARG A 321 -7.30 27.42 4.01
N PRO A 322 -8.49 28.04 4.10
CA PRO A 322 -9.56 27.80 3.13
C PRO A 322 -9.06 27.98 1.69
N GLY A 323 -9.33 26.99 0.84
CA GLY A 323 -8.94 27.01 -0.57
C GLY A 323 -7.51 26.58 -0.89
N LEU A 324 -6.66 26.26 0.11
CA LEU A 324 -5.25 25.87 -0.10
C LEU A 324 -5.09 24.78 -1.18
N LEU A 325 -5.84 23.69 -1.06
CA LEU A 325 -5.77 22.57 -2.02
C LEU A 325 -6.19 23.00 -3.42
N SER A 326 -7.20 23.87 -3.54
CA SER A 326 -7.63 24.40 -4.84
C SER A 326 -6.52 25.21 -5.49
N ASP A 327 -5.87 26.10 -4.75
CA ASP A 327 -4.80 26.96 -5.25
C ASP A 327 -3.56 26.16 -5.67
N VAL A 328 -3.14 25.20 -4.84
CA VAL A 328 -1.96 24.36 -5.10
C VAL A 328 -2.20 23.45 -6.30
N THR A 329 -3.32 22.75 -6.34
CA THR A 329 -3.63 21.85 -7.48
C THR A 329 -3.93 22.63 -8.77
N ARG A 330 -4.45 23.86 -8.67
CA ARG A 330 -4.55 24.77 -9.82
C ARG A 330 -3.18 25.16 -10.33
N THR A 331 -2.25 25.47 -9.44
CA THR A 331 -0.86 25.79 -9.79
C THR A 331 -0.19 24.63 -10.53
N PHE A 332 -0.42 23.38 -10.11
CA PHE A 332 0.05 22.20 -10.85
C PHE A 332 -0.53 22.15 -12.27
N ARG A 333 -1.86 22.29 -12.39
CA ARG A 333 -2.56 22.30 -13.68
C ARG A 333 -2.04 23.38 -14.63
N GLU A 334 -1.87 24.60 -14.14
CA GLU A 334 -1.38 25.75 -14.93
C GLU A 334 0.04 25.54 -15.45
N ASN A 335 0.86 24.75 -14.75
CA ASN A 335 2.22 24.41 -15.16
C ASN A 335 2.30 23.06 -15.89
N GLY A 336 1.17 22.50 -16.33
CA GLY A 336 1.14 21.27 -17.11
C GLY A 336 1.51 20.01 -16.31
N LEU A 337 1.27 20.01 -15.01
CA LEU A 337 1.45 18.84 -14.14
C LEU A 337 0.11 18.16 -13.87
N LEU A 338 0.10 16.83 -14.01
CA LEU A 338 -1.02 15.98 -13.62
C LEU A 338 -0.73 15.38 -12.25
N VAL A 339 -1.75 15.30 -11.40
CA VAL A 339 -1.65 14.64 -10.09
C VAL A 339 -2.06 13.18 -10.28
N ALA A 340 -1.08 12.28 -10.27
CA ALA A 340 -1.30 10.84 -10.39
C ALA A 340 -1.72 10.23 -9.04
N GLN A 341 -1.17 10.74 -7.94
CA GLN A 341 -1.61 10.41 -6.59
C GLN A 341 -1.54 11.64 -5.69
N ALA A 342 -2.50 11.76 -4.78
CA ALA A 342 -2.49 12.73 -3.70
C ALA A 342 -2.80 12.04 -2.36
N GLU A 343 -2.05 12.42 -1.33
CA GLU A 343 -2.35 12.15 0.08
C GLU A 343 -2.36 13.50 0.78
N VAL A 344 -3.49 13.85 1.37
CA VAL A 344 -3.74 15.17 1.97
C VAL A 344 -4.11 14.97 3.41
N SER A 345 -3.50 15.73 4.31
CA SER A 345 -3.86 15.66 5.73
C SER A 345 -3.69 17.02 6.38
N THR A 346 -4.67 17.40 7.20
CA THR A 346 -4.57 18.56 8.08
C THR A 346 -4.46 18.08 9.53
N LYS A 347 -3.37 18.48 10.20
CA LYS A 347 -3.15 18.20 11.63
C LYS A 347 -2.97 19.51 12.38
N GLY A 348 -3.95 19.84 13.23
CA GLY A 348 -3.99 21.14 13.90
C GLY A 348 -4.24 22.24 12.88
N ASP A 349 -3.32 23.19 12.78
CA ASP A 349 -3.32 24.30 11.83
C ASP A 349 -2.36 24.08 10.65
N MET A 350 -1.75 22.91 10.53
CA MET A 350 -0.78 22.58 9.49
C MET A 350 -1.35 21.59 8.48
N ALA A 351 -1.26 21.96 7.20
CA ALA A 351 -1.50 21.07 6.07
C ALA A 351 -0.20 20.36 5.68
N THR A 352 -0.25 19.02 5.64
CA THR A 352 0.84 18.14 5.20
C THR A 352 0.32 17.27 4.07
N ASN A 353 0.75 17.57 2.84
CA ASN A 353 0.24 16.92 1.65
C ASN A 353 1.38 16.34 0.81
N VAL A 354 1.14 15.17 0.22
CA VAL A 354 2.06 14.49 -0.68
C VAL A 354 1.38 14.36 -2.03
N PHE A 355 2.03 14.84 -3.08
CA PHE A 355 1.56 14.71 -4.46
C PHE A 355 2.59 13.98 -5.29
N TYR A 356 2.14 12.98 -6.04
CA TYR A 356 2.91 12.38 -7.12
C TYR A 356 2.43 12.99 -8.43
N VAL A 357 3.31 13.74 -9.08
CA VAL A 357 2.98 14.47 -10.29
C VAL A 357 3.70 13.90 -11.51
N THR A 358 3.00 13.89 -12.64
CA THR A 358 3.52 13.47 -13.94
C THR A 358 3.33 14.58 -14.98
N GLY A 359 4.01 14.47 -16.12
CA GLY A 359 3.72 15.32 -17.27
C GLY A 359 2.30 15.09 -17.79
N THR A 360 1.80 16.01 -18.62
CA THR A 360 0.48 15.93 -19.26
C THR A 360 0.34 14.80 -20.27
N THR A 361 1.44 14.28 -20.79
CA THR A 361 1.45 13.14 -21.72
C THR A 361 2.03 11.92 -21.03
N ALA A 362 1.37 10.77 -21.15
CA ALA A 362 1.85 9.51 -20.61
C ALA A 362 3.28 9.20 -21.11
N GLY A 363 4.20 8.93 -20.19
CA GLY A 363 5.61 8.64 -20.48
C GLY A 363 6.50 9.88 -20.69
N GLN A 364 5.99 11.11 -20.57
CA GLN A 364 6.85 12.29 -20.53
C GLN A 364 7.36 12.55 -19.11
N ALA A 365 8.68 12.63 -18.99
CA ALA A 365 9.33 13.12 -17.78
C ALA A 365 8.87 14.55 -17.47
N VAL A 366 8.63 14.81 -16.19
CA VAL A 366 8.28 16.14 -15.72
C VAL A 366 9.46 17.08 -15.97
N GLN A 367 9.17 18.22 -16.60
CA GLN A 367 10.21 19.21 -16.87
C GLN A 367 10.61 19.93 -15.58
N GLN A 368 11.91 20.04 -15.32
CA GLN A 368 12.43 20.64 -14.09
C GLN A 368 11.99 22.10 -13.91
N ASN A 369 11.91 22.85 -15.02
CA ASN A 369 11.42 24.23 -15.00
C ASN A 369 9.94 24.34 -14.55
N ALA A 370 9.11 23.34 -14.85
CA ALA A 370 7.73 23.30 -14.39
C ALA A 370 7.66 23.06 -12.87
N ILE A 371 8.52 22.19 -12.34
CA ILE A 371 8.67 21.99 -10.89
C ILE A 371 9.14 23.27 -10.20
N GLU A 372 10.16 23.93 -10.75
CA GLU A 372 10.68 25.20 -10.21
C GLU A 372 9.61 26.30 -10.22
N ALA A 373 8.89 26.49 -11.33
CA ALA A 373 7.81 27.48 -11.41
C ALA A 373 6.68 27.22 -10.41
N VAL A 374 6.36 25.94 -10.16
CA VAL A 374 5.38 25.54 -9.14
C VAL A 374 5.90 25.86 -7.74
N ARG A 375 7.16 25.56 -7.43
CA ARG A 375 7.77 25.88 -6.14
C ARG A 375 7.86 27.38 -5.89
N GLU A 376 8.16 28.18 -6.92
CA GLU A 376 8.16 29.64 -6.81
C GLU A 376 6.76 30.20 -6.48
N LYS A 377 5.72 29.66 -7.11
CA LYS A 377 4.32 30.09 -6.87
C LYS A 377 3.78 29.62 -5.52
N VAL A 378 4.05 28.38 -5.11
CA VAL A 378 3.51 27.78 -3.88
C VAL A 378 4.33 28.18 -2.65
N GLY A 379 5.64 28.36 -2.82
CA GLY A 379 6.61 28.61 -1.76
C GLY A 379 7.71 27.55 -1.74
N VAL A 380 8.96 27.96 -1.96
CA VAL A 380 10.12 27.08 -2.10
C VAL A 380 10.41 26.29 -0.81
N ASP A 381 10.17 26.92 0.33
CA ASP A 381 10.35 26.33 1.67
C ASP A 381 9.17 25.44 2.08
N CYS A 382 8.00 25.67 1.50
CA CYS A 382 6.78 24.91 1.80
C CYS A 382 6.66 23.65 0.93
N LEU A 383 7.16 23.69 -0.31
CA LEU A 383 7.05 22.61 -1.30
C LEU A 383 8.42 21.98 -1.59
N VAL A 384 8.67 20.83 -0.98
CA VAL A 384 9.90 20.05 -1.11
C VAL A 384 9.76 19.02 -2.23
N VAL A 385 10.78 18.91 -3.07
CA VAL A 385 10.88 17.89 -4.10
C VAL A 385 11.71 16.75 -3.56
N GLU A 386 11.15 15.55 -3.53
CA GLU A 386 11.91 14.35 -3.21
C GLU A 386 12.28 13.63 -4.51
N GLU A 387 13.56 13.67 -4.86
CA GLU A 387 14.09 12.87 -5.96
C GLU A 387 14.12 11.39 -5.54
N HIS A 388 13.43 10.53 -6.27
CA HIS A 388 13.61 9.08 -6.16
C HIS A 388 15.06 8.75 -6.55
N ARG A 389 15.98 8.71 -5.58
CA ARG A 389 17.26 8.04 -5.77
C ARG A 389 17.01 6.56 -5.52
N PRO A 390 17.01 5.67 -6.54
CA PRO A 390 17.18 4.25 -6.27
C PRO A 390 18.50 4.12 -5.52
N GLN A 391 18.43 3.86 -4.22
CA GLN A 391 19.62 3.68 -3.40
C GLN A 391 20.28 2.38 -3.85
N LEU A 392 21.27 2.52 -4.73
CA LEU A 392 22.21 1.47 -5.05
C LEU A 392 22.82 1.01 -3.72
N TYR A 393 22.46 -0.18 -3.28
CA TYR A 393 23.18 -0.91 -2.25
C TYR A 393 24.63 -1.07 -2.73
N GLN A 394 25.51 -0.15 -2.35
CA GLN A 394 26.94 -0.36 -2.45
C GLN A 394 27.30 -1.39 -1.38
N LYS A 395 27.27 -2.66 -1.77
CA LYS A 395 28.01 -3.70 -1.05
C LYS A 395 29.45 -3.20 -0.98
N ALA A 396 29.93 -2.88 0.22
CA ALA A 396 31.32 -2.56 0.45
C ALA A 396 32.16 -3.67 -0.17
N ARG A 397 32.88 -3.36 -1.26
CA ARG A 397 33.89 -4.24 -1.81
C ARG A 397 35.02 -4.30 -0.79
N GLY A 398 35.03 -5.36 0.01
CA GLY A 398 36.25 -5.86 0.60
C GLY A 398 37.14 -6.39 -0.51
N GLN A 399 38.18 -5.64 -0.82
CA GLN A 399 39.40 -6.00 -1.55
C GLN A 399 40.40 -6.44 -0.46
N ASP A 400 41.24 -7.47 -0.53
CA ASP A 400 41.73 -8.47 -1.49
C ASP A 400 41.87 -9.78 -0.65
N ASP A 401 41.82 -10.99 -1.21
CA ASP A 401 43.03 -11.65 -1.70
C ASP A 401 42.74 -12.77 -2.72
N ARG A 402 43.75 -12.94 -3.58
CA ARG A 402 43.79 -13.62 -4.87
C ARG A 402 44.00 -15.14 -4.79
N ASP A 403 43.86 -15.71 -5.99
CA ASP A 403 44.29 -17.01 -6.50
C ASP A 403 43.26 -18.15 -6.25
N ASP A 404 42.81 -18.94 -7.24
CA ASP A 404 43.46 -19.34 -8.48
C ASP A 404 42.46 -19.89 -9.53
N ARG A 405 42.98 -20.14 -10.73
CA ARG A 405 42.34 -20.25 -12.05
C ARG A 405 41.43 -21.46 -12.38
N ASN A 406 40.66 -21.22 -13.45
CA ASN A 406 40.23 -22.11 -14.55
C ASN A 406 38.91 -22.90 -14.47
N GLY A 407 38.06 -22.70 -15.49
CA GLY A 407 37.13 -23.73 -15.99
C GLY A 407 35.81 -23.18 -16.54
N ALA A 408 35.72 -22.99 -17.85
CA ALA A 408 34.48 -22.68 -18.58
C ALA A 408 33.41 -23.78 -18.43
N GLY A 409 32.13 -23.39 -18.36
CA GLY A 409 31.01 -24.35 -18.40
C GLY A 409 29.64 -23.66 -18.39
N ILE A 410 28.98 -23.67 -19.54
CA ILE A 410 27.57 -23.34 -19.76
C ILE A 410 26.68 -24.39 -19.08
N GLY A 411 25.56 -23.98 -18.47
CA GLY A 411 24.37 -24.83 -18.35
C GLY A 411 23.75 -24.99 -16.95
N LEU A 412 22.50 -24.52 -16.85
CA LEU A 412 21.32 -25.05 -16.15
C LEU A 412 21.40 -25.78 -14.79
N PHE A 413 20.28 -25.59 -14.05
CA PHE A 413 19.76 -26.33 -12.89
C PHE A 413 20.25 -25.90 -11.51
N TYR A 414 19.39 -25.21 -10.74
CA TYR A 414 19.28 -25.44 -9.29
C TYR A 414 17.82 -25.27 -8.83
N LEU A 415 17.09 -26.40 -8.90
CA LEU A 415 15.95 -26.71 -8.04
C LEU A 415 16.51 -27.39 -6.78
N GLY A 416 16.12 -26.89 -5.60
CA GLY A 416 16.02 -27.66 -4.37
C GLY A 416 17.33 -27.98 -3.62
N ASN A 417 17.60 -27.23 -2.55
CA ASN A 417 17.79 -27.77 -1.18
C ASN A 417 18.41 -26.71 -0.26
N LEU A 418 17.71 -26.32 0.80
CA LEU A 418 18.36 -26.05 2.09
C LEU A 418 17.37 -26.21 3.25
N VAL A 419 17.15 -27.47 3.65
CA VAL A 419 16.62 -27.81 4.98
C VAL A 419 17.80 -27.85 5.97
N LYS A 420 17.59 -27.21 7.13
CA LYS A 420 18.35 -27.31 8.40
C LYS A 420 19.75 -26.67 8.47
N ARG A 421 19.78 -25.44 9.03
CA ARG A 421 20.68 -25.09 10.16
C ARG A 421 20.34 -23.71 10.76
N ASN A 422 19.43 -23.68 11.74
CA ASN A 422 19.54 -22.85 12.97
C ASN A 422 18.34 -23.09 13.91
N LEU A 423 18.29 -24.31 14.46
CA LEU A 423 17.63 -24.61 15.73
C LEU A 423 18.76 -25.05 16.68
N TYR A 424 19.47 -24.07 17.25
CA TYR A 424 20.57 -24.29 18.21
C TYR A 424 20.34 -23.63 19.57
N ASN A 425 19.14 -23.09 19.84
CA ASN A 425 18.83 -22.40 21.10
C ASN A 425 17.69 -23.04 21.91
N LEU A 426 17.75 -24.34 22.16
CA LEU A 426 17.03 -24.95 23.30
C LEU A 426 17.91 -26.04 23.91
N GLY A 427 18.76 -25.62 24.85
CA GLY A 427 19.63 -26.50 25.61
C GLY A 427 18.83 -27.44 26.51
N LEU A 428 18.86 -28.73 26.20
CA LEU A 428 18.56 -29.81 27.13
C LEU A 428 19.55 -30.95 26.87
N ILE A 429 20.62 -30.97 27.67
CA ILE A 429 21.55 -32.09 27.80
C ILE A 429 20.94 -33.14 28.73
N LYS A 430 20.93 -34.40 28.30
CA LYS A 430 21.49 -35.61 28.97
C LYS A 430 21.22 -36.80 28.05
N SER A 431 22.23 -37.27 27.31
CA SER A 431 23.06 -38.43 27.69
C SER A 431 22.24 -39.70 27.94
N CYS A 432 22.26 -40.65 26.99
CA CYS A 432 23.01 -41.90 27.11
C CYS A 432 22.77 -42.82 25.89
N SER A 433 23.89 -43.29 25.34
CA SER A 433 24.12 -44.43 24.45
C SER A 433 23.69 -44.34 22.99
#